data_AF-A0A7V3RXM7-F1
#
_entry.id   AF-A0A7V3RXM7-F1
#
_cell.length_a   1.000
_cell.length_b   1.000
_cell.length_c   1.000
_cell.angle_alpha   90.00
_cell.angle_beta   90.00
_cell.angle_gamma   90.00
#
_symmetry.space_group_name_H-M   'P 1'
#
loop_
_entity.id
_entity.type
_entity.pdbx_description
1 polymer ?
#
loop_
_entity_poly.entity_id
_entity_poly.type
_entity_poly.pdbx_seq_one_letter_code
_entity_poly.pdbx_strand_id
1 'polypeptide(L)' 'GDAFMDEKYEEAVALAKRLRQVSISSIQRHLRIGYNRAARIIERMEAEGIVGPADGSKPREVLVRSGDS' A
#
# COMPACT_ATOMS: atom_id res chain seq x y z
N GLY A 1 2.40 -18.50 -13.88
CA GLY A 1 3.04 -17.22 -13.53
C GLY A 1 2.11 -16.50 -12.59
N ASP A 2 2.60 -16.11 -11.42
CA ASP A 2 1.83 -15.70 -10.24
C ASP A 2 0.61 -14.81 -10.53
N ALA A 3 -0.59 -15.40 -10.49
CA ALA A 3 -1.85 -14.65 -10.42
C ALA A 3 -2.03 -13.92 -9.07
N PHE A 4 -1.09 -14.11 -8.12
CA PHE A 4 -1.07 -13.50 -6.79
C PHE A 4 -0.21 -12.23 -6.71
N MET A 5 0.64 -11.97 -7.70
CA MET A 5 1.48 -10.77 -7.76
C MET A 5 0.75 -9.68 -8.52
N ASP A 6 0.22 -8.70 -7.78
CA ASP A 6 -0.37 -7.51 -8.39
C ASP A 6 0.74 -6.68 -9.05
N GLU A 7 0.63 -6.43 -10.36
CA GLU A 7 1.65 -5.70 -11.14
C GLU A 7 1.92 -4.27 -10.60
N LYS A 8 0.99 -3.73 -9.80
CA LYS A 8 1.06 -2.40 -9.18
C LYS A 8 1.55 -2.45 -7.74
N TYR A 9 1.83 -3.62 -7.18
CA TYR A 9 2.24 -3.75 -5.79
C TYR A 9 3.54 -3.02 -5.50
N GLU A 10 4.58 -3.24 -6.31
CA GLU A 10 5.88 -2.59 -6.11
C GLU A 10 5.78 -1.06 -6.25
N GLU A 11 5.01 -0.58 -7.24
CA GLU A 11 4.73 0.84 -7.43
C GLU A 11 3.98 1.43 -6.22
N ALA A 12 3.05 0.67 -5.63
CA ALA A 12 2.34 1.05 -4.43
C ALA A 12 3.27 1.12 -3.20
N VAL A 13 4.21 0.19 -3.04
CA VAL A 13 5.18 0.19 -1.94
C VAL A 13 6.10 1.40 -2.06
N ALA A 14 6.60 1.69 -3.26
CA ALA A 14 7.41 2.89 -3.51
C ALA A 14 6.62 4.17 -3.21
N LEU A 15 5.36 4.23 -3.62
CA LEU A 15 4.47 5.34 -3.29
C LEU A 15 4.26 5.48 -1.77
N ALA A 16 4.05 4.39 -1.06
CA ALA A 16 3.86 4.39 0.40
C ALA A 16 5.10 4.95 1.11
N LYS A 17 6.30 4.47 0.76
CA LYS A 17 7.56 4.98 1.30
C LYS A 17 7.70 6.50 1.11
N ARG A 18 7.28 7.03 -0.05
CA ARG A 18 7.29 8.46 -0.35
C ARG A 18 6.26 9.25 0.45
N LEU A 19 5.03 8.75 0.58
CA LEU A 19 3.92 9.49 1.20
C LEU A 19 3.92 9.42 2.74
N ARG A 20 4.64 8.48 3.35
CA ARG A 20 4.70 8.21 4.81
C ARG A 20 3.37 7.76 5.44
N GLN A 21 2.25 8.02 4.78
CA GLN A 21 0.92 7.53 5.12
C GLN A 21 0.16 7.18 3.83
N VAL A 22 -0.63 6.12 3.85
CA VAL A 22 -1.42 5.68 2.68
C VAL A 22 -2.83 5.26 3.05
N SER A 23 -3.77 5.59 2.17
CA SER A 23 -5.15 5.11 2.21
C SER A 23 -5.50 4.39 0.90
N ILE A 24 -6.54 3.55 0.92
CA ILE A 24 -7.04 2.88 -0.30
C ILE A 24 -7.30 3.90 -1.41
N SER A 25 -7.99 5.01 -1.09
CA SER A 25 -8.29 6.05 -2.08
C SER A 25 -7.04 6.75 -2.63
N SER A 26 -5.99 6.89 -1.82
CA SER A 26 -4.71 7.43 -2.31
C SER A 26 -4.05 6.48 -3.32
N ILE A 27 -4.04 5.17 -3.06
CA ILE A 27 -3.51 4.15 -3.99
C ILE A 27 -4.33 4.15 -5.28
N GLN A 28 -5.67 4.20 -5.20
CA GLN A 28 -6.54 4.28 -6.37
C GLN A 28 -6.18 5.45 -7.29
N ARG A 29 -6.04 6.67 -6.73
CA ARG A 29 -5.79 7.88 -7.51
C ARG A 29 -4.41 7.87 -8.16
N HIS A 30 -3.37 7.45 -7.43
CA HIS A 30 -2.00 7.48 -7.94
C HIS A 30 -1.75 6.38 -8.98
N LEU A 31 -2.24 5.16 -8.73
CA LEU A 31 -1.97 4.01 -9.59
C LEU A 31 -3.06 3.77 -10.64
N ARG A 32 -4.13 4.56 -10.61
CA ARG A 32 -5.30 4.48 -11.51
C ARG A 32 -5.93 3.09 -11.50
N ILE A 33 -6.18 2.57 -10.29
CA ILE A 33 -6.77 1.23 -10.08
C ILE A 33 -8.09 1.30 -9.31
N GLY A 34 -8.91 0.25 -9.47
CA GLY A 34 -10.18 0.10 -8.76
C GLY A 34 -10.02 -0.18 -7.26
N TYR A 35 -11.11 0.04 -6.50
CA TYR A 35 -11.13 -0.08 -5.04
C TYR A 35 -10.65 -1.45 -4.54
N ASN A 36 -11.22 -2.55 -5.04
CA ASN A 36 -10.86 -3.91 -4.61
C ASN A 36 -9.37 -4.24 -4.84
N ARG A 37 -8.78 -3.67 -5.89
CA ARG A 37 -7.35 -3.85 -6.19
C ARG A 37 -6.49 -3.08 -5.19
N ALA A 38 -6.82 -1.82 -4.95
CA ALA A 38 -6.14 -0.99 -3.95
C ALA A 38 -6.30 -1.55 -2.52
N ALA A 39 -7.46 -2.11 -2.17
CA ALA A 39 -7.70 -2.75 -0.88
C ALA A 39 -6.76 -3.95 -0.68
N ARG A 40 -6.71 -4.89 -1.65
CA ARG A 40 -5.80 -6.05 -1.59
C ARG A 40 -4.33 -5.67 -1.49
N ILE A 41 -3.92 -4.62 -2.20
CA ILE A 41 -2.55 -4.08 -2.11
C ILE A 41 -2.26 -3.59 -0.67
N ILE A 42 -3.17 -2.83 -0.07
CA ILE A 42 -3.01 -2.32 1.30
C ILE A 42 -3.02 -3.45 2.33
N GLU A 43 -3.92 -4.43 2.20
CA GLU A 43 -3.96 -5.63 3.06
C GLU A 43 -2.64 -6.41 3.00
N ARG A 44 -2.09 -6.58 1.80
CA ARG A 44 -0.79 -7.22 1.63
C ARG A 44 0.34 -6.41 2.26
N MET A 45 0.35 -5.09 2.09
CA MET A 45 1.34 -4.23 2.77
C MET A 45 1.26 -4.35 4.30
N GLU A 46 0.06 -4.48 4.86
CA GLU A 46 -0.12 -4.71 6.29
C GLU A 46 0.46 -6.06 6.71
N ALA A 47 0.12 -7.12 5.96
CA ALA A 47 0.61 -8.47 6.22
C ALA A 47 2.15 -8.57 6.13
N GLU A 48 2.78 -7.79 5.25
CA GLU A 48 4.24 -7.71 5.09
C GLU A 48 4.89 -6.69 6.07
N GLY A 49 4.11 -6.03 6.94
CA GLY A 49 4.64 -5.05 7.89
C GLY A 49 5.12 -3.73 7.27
N ILE A 50 4.70 -3.44 6.04
CA ILE A 50 5.02 -2.19 5.32
C ILE A 50 4.16 -1.04 5.84
N VAL A 51 2.89 -1.32 6.17
CA VAL A 51 1.96 -0.34 6.77
C VAL A 51 1.37 -0.87 8.07
N GLY A 52 1.01 0.05 8.96
CA GLY A 52 0.30 -0.27 10.19
C GLY A 52 -1.14 -0.72 9.98
N PRO A 53 -1.79 -1.19 11.06
CA PRO A 53 -3.18 -1.62 11.03
C PRO A 53 -4.12 -0.46 10.67
N ALA A 54 -5.31 -0.79 10.20
CA ALA A 54 -6.35 0.20 9.96
C ALA A 54 -6.79 0.86 11.28
N ASP A 55 -6.86 2.19 11.30
CA ASP A 55 -7.49 2.99 12.37
C ASP A 55 -8.71 3.72 11.79
N GLY A 56 -9.83 3.01 11.73
CA GLY A 56 -11.08 3.53 11.17
C GLY A 56 -10.93 4.03 9.73
N SER A 57 -11.24 5.31 9.51
CA SER A 57 -11.14 5.96 8.20
C SER A 57 -9.80 6.66 7.94
N LYS A 58 -8.87 6.64 8.91
CA LYS A 58 -7.59 7.35 8.77
C LYS A 58 -6.65 6.61 7.80
N PRO A 59 -5.74 7.33 7.12
CA PRO A 59 -4.64 6.72 6.40
C PRO A 59 -3.78 5.87 7.35
N ARG A 60 -3.30 4.73 6.84
CA ARG A 60 -2.38 3.84 7.55
C ARG A 60 -0.98 4.45 7.57
N GLU A 61 -0.32 4.37 8.72
CA GLU A 61 1.08 4.75 8.86
C GLU A 61 1.99 3.79 8.07
N VAL A 62 3.01 4.33 7.39
CA VAL A 62 4.02 3.52 6.70
C VAL A 62 5.17 3.25 7.65
N LEU A 63 5.40 1.97 7.94
CA LEU A 63 6.35 1.51 8.96
C LEU A 63 7.78 1.44 8.40
N VAL A 64 7.93 1.11 7.12
CA VAL A 64 9.23 1.03 6.45
C VAL A 64 9.80 2.41 6.10
N ARG A 65 11.08 2.63 6.38
CA ARG A 65 11.79 3.87 6.04
C ARG A 65 12.76 3.65 4.89
N SER A 66 13.10 4.72 4.17
CA SER A 66 14.01 4.67 3.01
C SER A 66 15.44 4.22 3.32
N GLY A 67 15.77 3.90 4.58
CA GLY A 67 17.07 3.42 5.02
C GLY A 67 17.04 2.06 5.72
N ASP A 68 15.90 1.38 5.76
CA ASP A 68 15.83 0.00 6.27
C ASP A 68 16.23 -0.93 5.10
N SER A 69 17.53 -1.20 4.98
CA SER A 69 18.15 -2.19 4.09
C SER A 69 19.20 -2.97 4.86
#